data_AF-A0A9J6CXS9-F1
#
_entry.id   AF-A0A9J6CXS9-F1
#
_cell.length_a   1.000
_cell.length_b   1.000
_cell.length_c   1.000
_cell.angle_alpha   90.00
_cell.angle_beta   90.00
_cell.angle_gamma   90.00
#
_symmetry.space_group_name_H-M   'P 1'
#
loop_
_entity.id
_entity.type
_entity.pdbx_description
1 polymer ?
#
loop_
_entity_poly.entity_id
_entity_poly.type
_entity_poly.pdbx_seq_one_letter_code
_entity_poly.pdbx_strand_id
1 'polypeptide(L)'
;MLPICLFCCLGAVCRLLEKGAVAVLGSRKPEAASLVGSACAGQRVPHIFLSQEFQPNAGVNAASVSVSMAPPHSELDKALQDLVKAQRWKSFTIVYEKPEGECRVA
;
A
#
# COMPACT_ATOMS: atom_id res chain seq x y z
N MET A 1 6.45 15.48 -14.70
CA MET A 1 5.63 14.95 -13.60
C MET A 1 4.17 15.28 -13.88
N LEU A 2 3.39 14.35 -14.45
CA LEU A 2 1.94 14.56 -14.54
C LEU A 2 1.35 14.28 -13.15
N PRO A 3 0.55 15.19 -12.55
CA PRO A 3 -0.19 14.87 -11.35
C PRO A 3 -1.15 13.72 -11.71
N ILE A 4 -1.28 12.76 -10.82
CA ILE A 4 -2.27 11.71 -11.01
C ILE A 4 -3.63 12.37 -10.97
N CYS A 5 -4.35 12.26 -12.08
CA CYS A 5 -5.73 12.70 -12.13
C CYS A 5 -6.55 11.71 -11.31
N LEU A 6 -6.84 12.06 -10.05
CA LEU A 6 -7.72 11.32 -9.16
C LEU A 6 -9.06 11.00 -9.84
N PHE A 7 -9.56 11.94 -10.66
CA PHE A 7 -10.77 11.75 -11.46
C PHE A 7 -10.64 10.62 -12.49
N CYS A 8 -9.49 10.48 -13.16
CA CYS A 8 -9.24 9.37 -14.08
C CYS A 8 -9.20 8.02 -13.34
N CYS A 9 -8.60 7.96 -12.15
CA CYS A 9 -8.57 6.75 -11.34
C CYS A 9 -9.98 6.32 -10.95
N LEU A 10 -10.80 7.24 -10.43
CA LEU A 10 -12.19 6.93 -10.07
C LEU A 10 -13.00 6.48 -11.29
N GLY A 11 -12.91 7.20 -12.41
CA GLY A 11 -13.61 6.83 -13.64
C GLY A 11 -13.21 5.45 -14.17
N ALA A 12 -11.94 5.07 -14.03
CA ALA A 12 -11.48 3.73 -14.40
C ALA A 12 -12.04 2.66 -13.47
N VAL A 13 -12.04 2.90 -12.15
CA VAL A 13 -12.57 1.95 -11.16
C VAL A 13 -14.07 1.75 -11.34
N CYS A 14 -14.87 2.82 -11.50
CA CYS A 14 -16.31 2.69 -11.71
C CYS A 14 -16.62 1.84 -12.95
N ARG A 15 -15.89 2.01 -14.06
CA ARG A 15 -16.05 1.18 -15.26
C ARG A 15 -15.68 -0.29 -15.03
N LEU A 16 -14.71 -0.59 -14.16
CA LEU A 16 -14.39 -1.97 -13.79
C LEU A 16 -15.49 -2.58 -12.95
N LEU A 17 -16.03 -1.82 -12.00
CA LEU A 17 -17.13 -2.25 -11.15
C LEU A 17 -18.42 -2.48 -11.95
N GLU A 18 -18.76 -1.59 -12.89
CA GLU A 18 -19.89 -1.76 -13.82
C GLU A 18 -19.78 -3.03 -14.69
N LYS A 19 -18.55 -3.44 -15.02
CA LYS A 19 -18.27 -4.68 -15.76
C LYS A 19 -18.30 -5.94 -14.88
N GLY A 20 -18.59 -5.80 -13.58
CA GLY A 20 -18.67 -6.93 -12.65
C GLY A 20 -17.31 -7.42 -12.15
N ALA A 21 -16.32 -6.54 -11.99
CA ALA A 21 -15.06 -6.91 -11.37
C ALA A 21 -15.26 -7.53 -9.98
N VAL A 22 -14.67 -8.70 -9.74
CA VAL A 22 -14.74 -9.43 -8.47
C VAL A 22 -13.69 -8.97 -7.45
N ALA A 23 -12.69 -8.22 -7.91
CA ALA A 23 -11.67 -7.56 -7.09
C ALA A 23 -11.00 -6.46 -7.92
N VAL A 24 -10.44 -5.46 -7.25
CA VAL A 24 -9.70 -4.35 -7.87
C VAL A 24 -8.29 -4.29 -7.30
N LEU A 25 -7.28 -4.36 -8.17
CA LEU A 25 -5.91 -4.03 -7.81
C LEU A 25 -5.69 -2.53 -7.96
N GLY A 26 -5.53 -1.86 -6.82
CA GLY A 26 -5.39 -0.42 -6.71
C GLY A 26 -3.97 0.09 -6.93
N SER A 27 -3.84 1.41 -6.83
CA SER A 27 -2.59 2.12 -7.00
C SER A 27 -1.65 1.95 -5.80
N ARG A 28 -0.34 2.13 -6.05
CA ARG A 28 0.68 2.26 -4.98
C ARG A 28 0.58 3.58 -4.20
N LYS A 29 -0.07 4.59 -4.76
CA LYS A 29 -0.14 5.91 -4.14
C LYS A 29 -1.31 6.03 -3.17
N PRO A 30 -1.08 6.54 -1.94
CA PRO A 30 -2.09 6.55 -0.89
C PRO A 30 -3.39 7.27 -1.27
N GLU A 31 -3.29 8.39 -1.99
CA GLU A 31 -4.45 9.23 -2.35
C GLU A 31 -5.36 8.49 -3.33
N ALA A 32 -4.77 7.84 -4.32
CA ALA A 32 -5.49 7.03 -5.28
C ALA A 32 -6.05 5.76 -4.65
N ALA A 33 -5.29 5.11 -3.75
CA ALA A 33 -5.74 3.92 -3.03
C ALA A 33 -6.96 4.22 -2.12
N SER A 34 -6.97 5.38 -1.45
CA SER A 34 -8.11 5.84 -0.67
C SER A 34 -9.38 5.98 -1.51
N LEU A 35 -9.26 6.63 -2.67
CA LEU A 35 -10.38 6.85 -3.57
C LEU A 35 -10.92 5.53 -4.17
N VAL A 36 -10.02 4.65 -4.61
CA VAL A 36 -10.37 3.31 -5.11
C VAL A 36 -11.04 2.49 -4.00
N GLY A 37 -10.51 2.51 -2.79
CA GLY A 37 -11.04 1.80 -1.64
C GLY A 37 -12.46 2.24 -1.28
N SER A 38 -12.74 3.54 -1.32
CA SER A 38 -14.09 4.08 -1.11
C SER A 38 -15.09 3.61 -2.16
N ALA A 39 -14.72 3.66 -3.45
CA ALA A 39 -15.56 3.18 -4.54
C ALA A 39 -15.87 1.67 -4.42
N CYS A 40 -14.84 0.88 -4.09
CA CYS A 40 -14.96 -0.57 -3.91
C CYS A 40 -15.80 -0.94 -2.68
N ALA A 41 -15.71 -0.16 -1.59
CA ALA A 41 -16.52 -0.35 -0.39
C ALA A 41 -18.03 -0.23 -0.67
N GLY A 42 -18.44 0.72 -1.52
CA GLY A 42 -19.84 0.90 -1.91
C GLY A 42 -20.46 -0.31 -2.60
N GLN A 43 -19.65 -1.11 -3.30
CA GLN A 43 -20.11 -2.31 -4.02
C GLN A 43 -19.65 -3.62 -3.35
N ARG A 44 -19.03 -3.54 -2.17
CA ARG A 44 -18.42 -4.68 -1.45
C ARG A 44 -17.46 -5.50 -2.32
N VAL A 45 -16.74 -4.83 -3.23
CA VAL A 45 -15.72 -5.46 -4.06
C VAL A 45 -14.37 -5.38 -3.34
N PRO A 46 -13.64 -6.50 -3.16
CA PRO A 46 -12.30 -6.49 -2.61
C PRO A 46 -11.36 -5.52 -3.33
N HIS A 47 -10.65 -4.70 -2.57
CA HIS A 47 -9.63 -3.78 -3.05
C HIS A 47 -8.25 -4.21 -2.51
N ILE A 48 -7.28 -4.39 -3.40
CA ILE A 48 -5.94 -4.88 -3.07
C ILE A 48 -4.92 -3.84 -3.52
N PHE A 49 -4.05 -3.36 -2.64
CA PHE A 49 -3.09 -2.29 -2.97
C PHE A 49 -1.68 -2.57 -2.45
N LEU A 50 -0.69 -1.82 -2.93
CA LEU A 50 0.75 -2.06 -2.68
C LEU A 50 1.42 -0.92 -1.90
N SER A 51 0.67 -0.24 -1.03
CA SER A 51 1.18 0.89 -0.25
C SER A 51 1.28 0.51 1.22
N GLN A 52 2.39 0.87 1.87
CA GLN A 52 2.53 0.79 3.35
C GLN A 52 1.94 2.04 4.02
N GLU A 53 1.92 3.17 3.30
CA GLU A 53 1.49 4.47 3.83
C GLU A 53 -0.04 4.63 3.84
N PHE A 54 -0.75 3.87 3.00
CA PHE A 54 -2.20 3.84 3.06
C PHE A 54 -2.66 2.99 4.23
N GLN A 55 -3.14 3.64 5.29
CA GLN A 55 -3.82 2.99 6.39
C GLN A 55 -5.34 2.97 6.12
N PRO A 56 -5.93 1.85 5.67
CA PRO A 56 -7.34 1.78 5.33
C PRO A 56 -8.27 2.04 6.53
N ASN A 57 -7.73 2.05 7.76
CA ASN A 57 -8.48 2.09 9.01
C ASN A 57 -8.06 3.23 9.95
N ALA A 58 -7.43 4.30 9.45
CA ALA A 58 -7.13 5.50 10.25
C ALA A 58 -8.44 6.27 10.56
N GLY A 59 -9.25 5.69 11.44
CA GLY A 59 -10.59 6.16 11.82
C GLY A 59 -11.70 5.60 10.93
N VAL A 60 -12.56 4.76 11.50
CA VAL A 60 -13.90 4.39 10.98
C VAL A 60 -13.94 3.36 9.83
N ASN A 61 -13.97 2.06 10.18
CA ASN A 61 -15.00 1.06 9.78
C ASN A 61 -14.47 -0.37 9.78
N ALA A 62 -15.13 -1.25 10.52
CA ALA A 62 -14.96 -2.71 10.43
C ALA A 62 -15.45 -3.33 9.10
N ALA A 63 -15.86 -2.49 8.14
CA ALA A 63 -16.39 -2.87 6.83
C ALA A 63 -15.39 -2.61 5.67
N SER A 64 -14.11 -2.38 5.97
CA SER A 64 -13.09 -2.18 4.94
C SER A 64 -12.92 -3.44 4.10
N VAL A 65 -13.12 -3.31 2.78
CA VAL A 65 -12.82 -4.34 1.78
C VAL A 65 -11.40 -4.21 1.22
N SER A 66 -10.58 -3.34 1.82
CA SER A 66 -9.24 -3.00 1.33
C SER A 66 -8.14 -3.76 2.09
N VAL A 67 -7.24 -4.42 1.37
CA VAL A 67 -6.08 -5.11 1.93
C VAL A 67 -4.78 -4.64 1.28
N SER A 68 -3.75 -4.39 2.09
CA SER A 68 -2.41 -4.12 1.58
C SER A 68 -1.67 -5.43 1.34
N MET A 69 -1.03 -5.54 0.17
CA MET A 69 -0.04 -6.57 -0.13
C MET A 69 1.39 -6.12 0.18
N ALA A 70 1.58 -4.88 0.63
CA ALA A 70 2.90 -4.45 1.04
C ALA A 70 3.28 -5.13 2.38
N PRO A 71 4.53 -5.60 2.53
CA PRO A 71 4.96 -6.18 3.79
C PRO A 71 4.89 -5.14 4.90
N PRO A 72 4.62 -5.52 6.16
CA PRO A 72 4.78 -4.60 7.27
C PRO A 72 6.26 -4.24 7.45
N HIS A 73 6.55 -3.07 8.02
CA HIS A 73 7.94 -2.61 8.25
C HIS A 73 8.80 -3.64 9.00
N SER A 74 8.22 -4.40 9.94
CA SER A 74 8.93 -5.44 10.68
C SER A 74 9.45 -6.60 9.81
N GLU A 75 8.76 -6.95 8.72
CA GLU A 75 9.26 -7.97 7.78
C GLU A 75 10.36 -7.42 6.87
N LEU A 76 10.31 -6.12 6.56
CA LEU A 76 11.39 -5.45 5.85
C LEU A 76 12.66 -5.39 6.70
N ASP A 77 12.53 -5.08 8.00
CA ASP A 77 13.65 -5.08 8.95
C ASP A 77 14.33 -6.44 9.02
N LYS A 78 13.55 -7.52 9.11
CA LYS A 78 14.07 -8.90 9.10
C LYS A 78 14.83 -9.20 7.80
N ALA A 79 14.25 -8.85 6.65
CA ALA A 79 14.90 -9.08 5.37
C ALA A 79 16.25 -8.33 5.26
N LEU A 80 16.33 -7.11 5.78
CA LEU A 80 17.57 -6.34 5.84
C LEU A 80 18.59 -6.97 6.81
N GLN A 81 18.15 -7.44 7.98
CA GLN A 81 19.01 -8.19 8.89
C GLN A 81 19.56 -9.47 8.25
N ASP A 82 18.72 -10.23 7.55
CA ASP A 82 19.12 -11.46 6.86
C ASP A 82 20.15 -11.17 5.76
N LEU A 83 19.96 -10.07 5.02
CA LEU A 83 20.93 -9.61 4.02
C LEU A 83 22.28 -9.27 4.66
N VAL A 84 22.29 -8.46 5.72
CA VAL A 84 23.52 -8.07 6.44
C VAL A 84 24.28 -9.30 6.94
N LYS A 85 23.56 -10.27 7.51
CA LYS A 85 24.13 -11.55 8.01
C LYS A 85 24.68 -12.40 6.87
N ALA A 86 23.92 -12.58 5.80
CA ALA A 86 24.32 -13.38 4.64
C ALA A 86 25.57 -12.82 3.96
N GLN A 87 25.68 -11.48 3.88
CA GLN A 87 26.82 -10.79 3.27
C GLN A 87 27.99 -10.55 4.25
N ARG A 88 27.82 -10.88 5.54
CA ARG A 88 28.81 -10.66 6.60
C ARG A 88 29.31 -9.22 6.68
N TRP A 89 28.41 -8.26 6.48
CA TRP A 89 28.77 -6.84 6.58
C TRP A 89 29.11 -6.47 8.02
N LYS A 90 30.30 -5.90 8.22
CA LYS A 90 30.77 -5.41 9.53
C LYS A 90 30.37 -3.97 9.81
N SER A 91 30.15 -3.19 8.75
CA SER A 91 29.74 -1.79 8.82
C SER A 91 28.90 -1.47 7.59
N PHE A 92 27.82 -0.74 7.80
CA PHE A 92 26.89 -0.29 6.77
C PHE A 92 26.20 0.99 7.27
N THR A 93 25.50 1.68 6.37
CA THR A 93 24.72 2.88 6.72
C THR A 93 23.37 2.78 6.01
N ILE A 94 22.30 3.03 6.77
CA ILE A 94 20.94 3.09 6.24
C ILE A 94 20.58 4.55 6.03
N VAL A 95 20.13 4.89 4.83
CA VAL A 95 19.64 6.23 4.48
C VAL A 95 18.16 6.09 4.14
N TYR A 96 17.32 6.92 4.76
CA TYR A 96 15.88 6.91 4.57
C TYR A 96 15.34 8.34 4.46
N GLU A 97 14.20 8.51 3.79
CA GLU A 97 13.60 9.81 3.54
C GLU A 97 12.63 10.24 4.65
N LYS A 98 11.88 9.31 5.24
CA LYS A 98 10.86 9.58 6.25
C LYS A 98 11.08 8.76 7.52
N PRO A 99 10.65 9.23 8.71
CA PRO A 99 10.85 8.50 9.97
C PRO A 99 10.31 7.06 9.96
N GLU A 100 9.25 6.78 9.21
CA GLU A 100 8.68 5.44 9.06
C GLU A 100 9.61 4.47 8.30
N GLY A 101 10.63 5.01 7.62
CA GLY A 101 11.72 4.25 7.00
C GLY A 101 12.86 3.92 7.96
N GLU A 102 12.76 4.31 9.24
CA GLU A 102 13.70 3.87 10.28
C GLU A 102 13.67 2.35 10.38
N CYS A 103 14.82 1.73 10.12
CA CYS A 103 14.97 0.28 10.10
C CYS A 103 15.73 -0.18 11.34
N ARG A 104 15.18 -1.18 12.04
CA ARG A 104 15.82 -1.78 13.21
C ARG A 104 16.64 -3.00 12.80
N VAL A 105 17.90 -2.77 12.48
CA VAL A 105 18.87 -3.82 12.20
C VAL A 105 19.75 -4.02 13.45
N ALA A 106 19.30 -4.88 14.36
CA ALA A 106 20.03 -5.25 15.58
C ALA A 106 20.11 -6.77 15.71
#